data_AF-A0A5C8P2H6-F1
#
_entry.id   AF-A0A5C8P2H6-F1
#
_cell.length_a   1.000
_cell.length_b   1.000
_cell.length_c   1.000
_cell.angle_alpha   90.00
_cell.angle_beta   90.00
_cell.angle_gamma   90.00
#
_symmetry.space_group_name_H-M   'P 1'
#
loop_
_entity.id
_entity.type
_entity.pdbx_description
1 polymer ?
#
loop_
_entity_poly.entity_id
_entity_poly.type
_entity_poly.pdbx_seq_one_letter_code
_entity_poly.pdbx_strand_id
1 'polypeptide(L)'
;MLRASFTAYCNELNERFRLARAPVSYHNGFIQLTTDEKLELEVVQPFWKLVADKPWENVSIDMAEAVDRRDTEGRDPAFYAAKALESVIKIISEQKGWTRGHERGAANYIDNLVSERNGRRYIDVWEKDLLAAFFAKVRNQLGHGPGGEPMPNLSNQQTDWAIANSMSWCKSLIERL
;
A
#
# COMPACT_ATOMS: atom_id res chain seq x y z
N MET A 1 -25.62 -11.11 7.32
CA MET A 1 -26.66 -10.14 6.92
C MET A 1 -26.16 -8.69 7.12
N LEU A 2 -25.73 -8.29 8.33
CA LEU A 2 -25.24 -6.93 8.63
C LEU A 2 -24.13 -6.42 7.68
N ARG A 3 -23.13 -7.27 7.40
CA ARG A 3 -21.96 -6.92 6.58
C ARG A 3 -22.29 -6.65 5.12
N ALA A 4 -23.22 -7.43 4.54
CA ALA A 4 -23.65 -7.25 3.15
C ALA A 4 -24.45 -5.95 2.97
N SER A 5 -25.33 -5.64 3.93
CA SER A 5 -26.08 -4.37 3.94
C SER A 5 -25.14 -3.17 4.08
N PHE A 6 -24.13 -3.25 4.95
CA PHE A 6 -23.14 -2.20 5.10
C PHE A 6 -22.36 -1.97 3.80
N THR A 7 -21.84 -3.02 3.15
CA THR A 7 -21.16 -2.90 1.85
C THR A 7 -22.06 -2.26 0.79
N ALA A 8 -23.34 -2.63 0.75
CA ALA A 8 -24.30 -2.01 -0.19
C ALA A 8 -24.47 -0.51 0.08
N TYR A 9 -24.56 -0.08 1.34
CA TYR A 9 -24.62 1.34 1.70
C TYR A 9 -23.34 2.10 1.35
N CYS A 10 -22.16 1.50 1.53
CA CYS A 10 -20.89 2.10 1.13
C CYS A 10 -20.81 2.29 -0.39
N ASN A 11 -21.24 1.29 -1.17
CA ASN A 11 -21.30 1.38 -2.62
C ASN A 11 -22.27 2.46 -3.09
N GLU A 12 -23.44 2.53 -2.45
CA GLU A 12 -24.43 3.57 -2.73
C GLU A 12 -23.87 4.97 -2.40
N LEU A 13 -23.19 5.14 -1.26
CA LEU A 13 -22.54 6.40 -0.90
C LEU A 13 -21.52 6.85 -1.95
N ASN A 14 -20.67 5.93 -2.41
CA ASN A 14 -19.72 6.20 -3.49
C ASN A 14 -20.41 6.58 -4.80
N GLU A 15 -21.53 5.93 -5.15
CA GLU A 15 -22.32 6.31 -6.31
C GLU A 15 -22.92 7.71 -6.17
N ARG A 16 -23.35 8.11 -4.96
CA ARG A 16 -23.82 9.47 -4.70
C ARG A 16 -22.71 10.51 -4.87
N PHE A 17 -21.49 10.23 -4.40
CA PHE A 17 -20.36 11.13 -4.64
C PHE A 17 -20.06 11.28 -6.13
N ARG A 18 -20.04 10.16 -6.87
CA ARG A 18 -19.82 10.14 -8.33
C ARG A 18 -20.87 10.97 -9.08
N LEU A 19 -22.16 10.75 -8.80
CA LEU A 19 -23.26 11.49 -9.43
C LEU A 19 -23.24 12.98 -9.08
N ALA A 20 -22.84 13.33 -7.86
CA ALA A 20 -22.69 14.72 -7.41
C ALA A 20 -21.43 15.40 -7.96
N ARG A 21 -20.56 14.68 -8.68
CA ARG A 21 -19.22 15.14 -9.10
C ARG A 21 -18.37 15.60 -7.91
N ALA A 22 -18.60 15.02 -6.74
CA ALA A 22 -17.75 15.22 -5.59
C ALA A 22 -16.47 14.39 -5.80
N PRO A 23 -15.26 14.98 -5.72
CA PRO A 23 -14.01 14.29 -6.01
C PRO A 23 -13.56 13.45 -4.81
N VAL A 24 -14.44 12.61 -4.27
CA VAL A 24 -14.19 11.80 -3.08
C VAL A 24 -14.74 10.39 -3.21
N SER A 25 -14.10 9.45 -2.52
CA SER A 25 -14.55 8.08 -2.35
C SER A 25 -14.42 7.62 -0.89
N TYR A 26 -15.31 6.72 -0.48
CA TYR A 26 -15.35 6.09 0.83
C TYR A 26 -14.77 4.68 0.77
N HIS A 27 -13.78 4.40 1.62
CA HIS A 27 -13.13 3.09 1.76
C HIS A 27 -12.82 2.78 3.21
N ASN A 28 -13.22 1.61 3.70
CA ASN A 28 -12.85 1.08 5.03
C ASN A 28 -12.99 2.09 6.21
N GLY A 29 -13.94 3.03 6.13
CA GLY A 29 -14.18 4.04 7.18
C GLY A 29 -13.66 5.45 6.85
N PHE A 30 -12.92 5.62 5.76
CA PHE A 30 -12.28 6.88 5.36
C PHE A 30 -12.96 7.47 4.13
N ILE A 31 -13.08 8.80 4.08
CA ILE A 31 -13.50 9.55 2.88
C ILE A 31 -12.26 10.27 2.35
N GLN A 32 -11.87 10.00 1.12
CA GLN A 32 -10.57 10.39 0.55
C GLN A 32 -10.73 11.00 -0.83
N LEU A 33 -9.82 11.91 -1.21
CA LEU A 33 -9.88 12.57 -2.52
C LEU A 33 -9.58 11.59 -3.67
N THR A 34 -10.39 11.67 -4.73
CA THR A 34 -10.23 10.90 -5.97
C THR A 34 -9.81 11.83 -7.11
N THR A 35 -8.61 11.62 -7.67
CA THR A 35 -8.05 12.45 -8.74
C THR A 35 -8.08 11.79 -10.12
N ASP A 36 -8.17 10.45 -10.19
CA ASP A 36 -8.21 9.67 -11.43
C ASP A 36 -9.18 8.47 -11.27
N GLU A 37 -10.25 8.45 -12.08
CA GLU A 37 -11.30 7.43 -12.05
C GLU A 37 -10.78 6.03 -12.45
N LYS A 38 -9.82 5.94 -13.37
CA LYS A 38 -9.25 4.64 -13.76
C LYS A 38 -8.35 4.10 -12.67
N LEU A 39 -7.53 4.96 -12.07
CA LEU A 39 -6.71 4.56 -10.92
C LEU A 39 -7.59 4.09 -9.77
N GLU A 40 -8.70 4.79 -9.52
CA GLU A 40 -9.67 4.44 -8.49
C GLU A 40 -10.24 3.03 -8.70
N LEU A 41 -10.72 2.75 -9.91
CA LEU A 41 -11.37 1.48 -10.26
C LEU A 41 -10.39 0.29 -10.33
N GLU A 42 -9.20 0.50 -10.87
CA GLU A 42 -8.27 -0.61 -11.18
C GLU A 42 -7.26 -0.88 -10.06
N VAL A 43 -6.98 0.11 -9.20
CA VAL A 43 -5.96 0.01 -8.16
C VAL A 43 -6.55 0.23 -6.77
N VAL A 44 -7.15 1.40 -6.52
CA VAL A 44 -7.53 1.84 -5.17
C VAL A 44 -8.65 0.97 -4.59
N GLN A 45 -9.77 0.81 -5.32
CA GLN A 45 -10.89 -0.01 -4.89
C GLN A 45 -10.52 -1.49 -4.71
N PRO A 46 -9.82 -2.15 -5.67
CA PRO A 46 -9.34 -3.52 -5.46
C PRO A 46 -8.40 -3.67 -4.28
N PHE A 47 -7.47 -2.73 -4.08
CA PHE A 47 -6.60 -2.71 -2.91
C PHE A 47 -7.42 -2.69 -1.62
N TRP A 48 -8.33 -1.73 -1.45
CA TRP A 48 -9.11 -1.59 -0.23
C TRP A 48 -9.99 -2.81 0.06
N LYS A 49 -10.54 -3.42 -0.99
CA LYS A 49 -11.29 -4.67 -0.88
C LYS A 49 -10.42 -5.83 -0.37
N LEU A 50 -9.18 -5.93 -0.84
CA LEU A 50 -8.24 -6.98 -0.41
C LEU A 50 -7.79 -6.81 1.05
N VAL A 51 -7.61 -5.56 1.50
CA VAL A 51 -7.08 -5.27 2.85
C VAL A 51 -8.16 -5.02 3.91
N ALA A 52 -9.45 -5.13 3.55
CA ALA A 52 -10.57 -4.85 4.45
C ALA A 52 -10.68 -5.81 5.65
N ASP A 53 -10.09 -7.00 5.56
CA ASP A 53 -10.17 -8.04 6.58
C ASP A 53 -8.80 -8.43 7.13
N LYS A 54 -8.81 -9.11 8.27
CA LYS A 54 -7.63 -9.79 8.79
C LYS A 54 -7.04 -10.74 7.73
N PRO A 55 -5.70 -10.83 7.63
CA PRO A 55 -4.70 -10.26 8.54
C PRO A 55 -4.20 -8.85 8.16
N TRP A 56 -4.86 -8.14 7.24
CA TRP A 56 -4.35 -6.92 6.62
C TRP A 56 -4.69 -5.62 7.37
N GLU A 57 -5.13 -5.71 8.63
CA GLU A 57 -5.57 -4.56 9.42
C GLU A 57 -4.50 -3.45 9.51
N ASN A 58 -3.25 -3.83 9.81
CA ASN A 58 -2.14 -2.88 9.85
C ASN A 58 -1.82 -2.26 8.47
N VAL A 59 -2.03 -3.03 7.39
CA VAL A 59 -1.84 -2.53 6.01
C VAL A 59 -2.90 -1.47 5.69
N SER A 60 -4.16 -1.73 6.07
CA SER A 60 -5.25 -0.77 5.93
C SER A 60 -4.99 0.51 6.71
N ILE A 61 -4.57 0.41 7.98
CA ILE A 61 -4.29 1.57 8.83
C ILE A 61 -3.13 2.41 8.26
N ASP A 62 -2.00 1.79 7.93
CA ASP A 62 -0.85 2.52 7.40
C ASP A 62 -1.15 3.15 6.03
N MET A 63 -1.94 2.49 5.17
CA MET A 63 -2.32 3.09 3.88
C MET A 63 -3.33 4.23 4.05
N ALA A 64 -4.25 4.13 5.02
CA ALA A 64 -5.20 5.20 5.30
C ALA A 64 -4.46 6.45 5.80
N GLU A 65 -3.53 6.28 6.74
CA GLU A 65 -2.66 7.36 7.21
C GLU A 65 -1.84 7.99 6.07
N ALA A 66 -1.38 7.19 5.10
CA ALA A 66 -0.69 7.71 3.92
C ALA A 66 -1.58 8.61 3.07
N VAL A 67 -2.82 8.20 2.82
CA VAL A 67 -3.76 8.98 2.01
C VAL A 67 -4.26 10.22 2.76
N ASP A 68 -4.58 10.09 4.04
CA ASP A 68 -5.04 11.21 4.87
C ASP A 68 -3.97 12.30 4.95
N ARG A 69 -2.70 11.91 5.16
CA ARG A 69 -1.58 12.86 5.13
C ARG A 69 -1.39 13.51 3.77
N ARG A 70 -1.58 12.78 2.66
CA ARG A 70 -1.54 13.41 1.33
C ARG A 70 -2.64 14.47 1.21
N ASP A 71 -3.86 14.15 1.62
CA ASP A 71 -5.03 15.01 1.47
C ASP A 71 -4.98 16.25 2.39
N THR A 72 -4.29 16.17 3.52
CA THR A 72 -4.11 17.29 4.46
C THR A 72 -2.75 17.98 4.38
N GLU A 73 -1.94 17.71 3.34
CA GLU A 73 -0.55 18.20 3.22
C GLU A 73 0.33 17.87 4.46
N GLY A 74 0.05 16.74 5.08
CA GLY A 74 0.79 16.18 6.21
C GLY A 74 2.17 15.66 5.82
N ARG A 75 2.99 15.42 6.85
CA ARG A 75 4.39 15.01 6.68
C ARG A 75 4.53 13.53 6.29
N ASP A 76 5.43 13.27 5.33
CA ASP A 76 5.89 11.95 4.87
C ASP A 76 4.80 10.94 4.41
N PRO A 77 3.81 11.30 3.55
CA PRO A 77 2.74 10.37 3.16
C PRO A 77 3.28 9.08 2.48
N ALA A 78 4.28 9.22 1.61
CA ALA A 78 4.92 8.10 0.92
C ALA A 78 5.62 7.10 1.86
N PHE A 79 6.05 7.54 3.04
CA PHE A 79 6.64 6.66 4.04
C PHE A 79 5.59 5.69 4.61
N TYR A 80 4.39 6.18 4.91
CA TYR A 80 3.29 5.35 5.40
C TYR A 80 2.79 4.36 4.33
N ALA A 81 2.71 4.78 3.07
CA ALA A 81 2.39 3.87 1.97
C ALA A 81 3.43 2.74 1.83
N ALA A 82 4.72 3.07 1.96
CA ALA A 82 5.78 2.07 1.94
C ALA A 82 5.75 1.14 3.17
N LYS A 83 5.36 1.64 4.35
CA LYS A 83 5.12 0.80 5.54
C LYS A 83 4.00 -0.22 5.33
N ALA A 84 2.90 0.21 4.69
CA ALA A 84 1.80 -0.69 4.34
C ALA A 84 2.29 -1.83 3.42
N LEU A 85 3.05 -1.48 2.38
CA LEU A 85 3.67 -2.47 1.48
C LEU A 85 4.66 -3.39 2.22
N GLU A 86 5.51 -2.84 3.10
CA GLU A 86 6.43 -3.65 3.92
C GLU A 86 5.66 -4.67 4.78
N SER A 87 4.52 -4.26 5.35
CA SER A 87 3.64 -5.14 6.14
C SER A 87 3.04 -6.25 5.29
N VAL A 88 2.62 -5.98 4.05
CA VAL A 88 2.15 -7.03 3.12
C VAL A 88 3.23 -8.10 2.89
N ILE A 89 4.45 -7.67 2.57
CA ILE A 89 5.57 -8.58 2.28
C ILE A 89 5.90 -9.45 3.52
N LYS A 90 5.85 -8.85 4.72
CA LYS A 90 6.06 -9.57 5.99
C LYS A 90 4.98 -10.60 6.26
N ILE A 91 3.70 -10.23 6.13
CA ILE A 91 2.57 -11.12 6.35
C ILE A 91 2.60 -12.31 5.38
N ILE A 92 2.88 -12.06 4.09
CA ILE A 92 3.03 -13.14 3.10
C ILE A 92 4.17 -14.08 3.48
N SER A 93 5.31 -13.53 3.89
CA SER A 93 6.47 -14.32 4.32
C SER A 93 6.13 -15.18 5.54
N GLU A 94 5.38 -14.65 6.51
CA GLU A 94 4.95 -15.35 7.70
C GLU A 94 3.96 -16.48 7.37
N GLN A 95 2.90 -16.19 6.61
CA GLN A 95 1.88 -17.18 6.21
C GLN A 95 2.47 -18.36 5.45
N LYS A 96 3.49 -18.11 4.62
CA LYS A 96 4.16 -19.17 3.86
C LYS A 96 5.28 -19.86 4.64
N GLY A 97 5.54 -19.46 5.89
CA GLY A 97 6.58 -20.03 6.75
C GLY A 97 8.01 -19.72 6.27
N TRP A 98 8.20 -18.57 5.63
CA TRP A 98 9.45 -18.17 4.99
C TRP A 98 10.36 -17.32 5.86
N THR A 99 9.84 -16.82 6.98
CA THR A 99 10.59 -16.04 7.96
C THR A 99 11.57 -16.91 8.74
N ARG A 100 12.78 -16.40 8.94
CA ARG A 100 13.89 -17.09 9.64
C ARG A 100 14.20 -16.49 11.01
N GLY A 101 13.59 -15.36 11.37
CA GLY A 101 13.76 -14.68 12.66
C GLY A 101 15.03 -13.82 12.76
N HIS A 102 15.71 -13.58 11.65
CA HIS A 102 16.95 -12.80 11.57
C HIS A 102 16.88 -11.68 10.53
N GLU A 103 15.70 -11.43 9.97
CA GLU A 103 15.43 -10.38 9.01
C GLU A 103 15.58 -8.99 9.65
N ARG A 104 16.41 -8.14 9.06
CA ARG A 104 16.75 -6.80 9.60
C ARG A 104 15.99 -5.65 8.94
N GLY A 105 15.19 -5.94 7.91
CA GLY A 105 14.37 -4.95 7.22
C GLY A 105 13.73 -5.50 5.94
N ALA A 106 13.01 -4.64 5.22
CA ALA A 106 12.20 -5.00 4.05
C ALA A 106 12.99 -5.79 2.98
N ALA A 107 14.26 -5.46 2.75
CA ALA A 107 15.12 -6.16 1.79
C ALA A 107 15.22 -7.68 2.07
N ASN A 108 15.37 -8.09 3.33
CA ASN A 108 15.44 -9.51 3.68
C ASN A 108 14.11 -10.23 3.45
N TYR A 109 12.99 -9.54 3.68
CA TYR A 109 11.68 -10.11 3.38
C TYR A 109 11.45 -10.20 1.86
N ILE A 110 11.92 -9.24 1.06
CA ILE A 110 11.89 -9.36 -0.42
C ILE A 110 12.76 -10.54 -0.89
N ASP A 111 13.93 -10.75 -0.28
CA ASP A 111 14.76 -11.94 -0.56
C ASP A 111 14.01 -13.24 -0.28
N ASN A 112 13.13 -13.26 0.74
CA ASN A 112 12.29 -14.42 1.01
C ASN A 112 11.27 -14.69 -0.11
N LEU A 113 10.76 -13.66 -0.79
CA LEU A 113 9.77 -13.81 -1.89
C LEU A 113 10.42 -14.30 -3.18
N VAL A 114 11.63 -13.84 -3.51
CA VAL A 114 12.36 -14.26 -4.72
C VAL A 114 13.02 -15.63 -4.59
N SER A 115 13.18 -16.12 -3.35
CA SER A 115 13.84 -17.40 -3.08
C SER A 115 13.08 -18.55 -3.74
N GLU A 116 13.80 -19.35 -4.52
CA GLU A 116 13.19 -20.51 -5.19
C GLU A 116 12.83 -21.58 -4.15
N ARG A 117 11.57 -22.02 -4.19
CA ARG A 117 11.05 -23.11 -3.36
C ARG A 117 10.20 -24.03 -4.23
N ASN A 118 10.52 -25.32 -4.22
CA ASN A 118 9.82 -26.32 -5.05
C ASN A 118 9.80 -25.96 -6.55
N GLY A 119 10.90 -25.40 -7.07
CA GLY A 119 11.04 -25.03 -8.48
C GLY A 119 10.26 -23.79 -8.90
N ARG A 120 9.73 -22.99 -7.95
CA ARG A 120 8.98 -21.76 -8.23
C ARG A 120 9.43 -20.62 -7.32
N ARG A 121 9.33 -19.38 -7.82
CA ARG A 121 9.52 -18.15 -7.05
C ARG A 121 8.16 -17.47 -6.88
N TYR A 122 7.98 -16.70 -5.80
CA TYR A 122 6.76 -15.92 -5.60
C TYR A 122 6.77 -14.63 -6.43
N ILE A 123 7.96 -14.04 -6.55
CA ILE A 123 8.26 -12.93 -7.44
C ILE A 123 9.53 -13.24 -8.24
N ASP A 124 9.64 -12.66 -9.42
CA ASP A 124 10.85 -12.75 -10.24
C ASP A 124 11.96 -11.80 -9.74
N VAL A 125 13.17 -12.02 -10.26
CA VAL A 125 14.35 -11.21 -9.90
C VAL A 125 14.15 -9.73 -10.24
N TRP A 126 13.53 -9.42 -11.38
CA TRP A 126 13.28 -8.03 -11.76
C TRP A 126 12.27 -7.35 -10.82
N GLU A 127 11.29 -8.09 -10.30
CA GLU A 127 10.32 -7.57 -9.32
C GLU A 127 10.99 -7.26 -7.99
N LYS A 128 11.89 -8.13 -7.54
CA LYS A 128 12.76 -7.87 -6.39
C LYS A 128 13.52 -6.55 -6.59
N ASP A 129 14.16 -6.38 -7.74
CA ASP A 129 15.01 -5.22 -7.99
C ASP A 129 14.22 -3.91 -7.93
N LEU A 130 12.99 -3.90 -8.50
CA LEU A 130 12.08 -2.75 -8.40
C LEU A 130 11.62 -2.48 -6.96
N LEU A 131 11.23 -3.51 -6.20
CA LEU A 131 10.83 -3.36 -4.80
C LEU A 131 11.99 -2.84 -3.95
N ALA A 132 13.18 -3.42 -4.10
CA ALA A 132 14.37 -3.01 -3.38
C ALA A 132 14.74 -1.55 -3.69
N ALA A 133 14.68 -1.16 -4.97
CA ALA A 133 14.92 0.23 -5.38
C ALA A 133 13.89 1.19 -4.78
N PHE A 134 12.60 0.82 -4.79
CA PHE A 134 11.54 1.61 -4.18
C PHE A 134 11.79 1.82 -2.67
N PHE A 135 12.06 0.77 -1.90
CA PHE A 135 12.34 0.90 -0.47
C PHE A 135 13.62 1.71 -0.19
N ALA A 136 14.66 1.53 -1.00
CA ALA A 136 15.92 2.26 -0.83
C ALA A 136 15.78 3.76 -1.13
N LYS A 137 15.01 4.12 -2.16
CA LYS A 137 14.91 5.50 -2.66
C LYS A 137 13.74 6.30 -2.08
N VAL A 138 12.65 5.64 -1.71
CA VAL A 138 11.45 6.30 -1.17
C VAL A 138 11.42 6.13 0.35
N ARG A 139 11.33 4.89 0.84
CA ARG A 139 11.10 4.61 2.27
C ARG A 139 12.27 5.01 3.15
N ASN A 140 13.49 4.62 2.79
CA ASN A 140 14.66 4.86 3.64
C ASN A 140 15.09 6.33 3.67
N GLN A 141 14.91 7.07 2.57
CA GLN A 141 15.22 8.49 2.54
C GLN A 141 14.31 9.30 3.47
N LEU A 142 13.03 8.93 3.54
CA LEU A 142 12.04 9.60 4.40
C LEU A 142 12.10 9.12 5.86
N GLY A 143 12.52 7.87 6.10
CA GLY A 143 12.56 7.26 7.43
C GLY A 143 13.81 7.58 8.26
N HIS A 144 14.87 8.10 7.66
CA HIS A 144 16.09 8.50 8.36
C HIS A 144 16.17 10.02 8.52
N GLY A 145 16.65 10.48 9.68
CA GLY A 145 16.90 11.91 9.90
C GLY A 145 17.96 12.43 8.92
N PRO A 146 17.85 13.70 8.45
CA PRO A 146 18.68 14.20 7.37
C PRO A 146 20.07 14.66 7.86
N GLY A 147 20.34 14.56 9.17
CA GLY A 147 21.56 15.10 9.76
C GLY A 147 21.59 16.62 9.60
N GLY A 148 22.65 17.13 8.94
CA GLY A 148 22.80 18.56 8.63
C GLY A 148 22.16 18.99 7.31
N GLU A 149 21.61 18.05 6.52
CA GLU A 149 20.98 18.33 5.24
C GLU A 149 19.49 18.68 5.41
N PRO A 150 18.84 19.33 4.42
CA PRO A 150 17.38 19.47 4.43
C PRO A 150 16.69 18.11 4.34
N MET A 151 15.49 18.01 4.91
CA MET A 151 14.65 16.82 4.75
C MET A 151 14.37 16.57 3.26
N PRO A 152 14.61 15.36 2.75
CA PRO A 152 14.17 15.00 1.40
C PRO A 152 12.65 15.06 1.35
N ASN A 153 12.11 15.80 0.39
CA ASN A 153 10.67 15.90 0.16
C ASN A 153 10.35 15.45 -1.27
N LEU A 154 9.33 14.61 -1.40
CA LEU A 154 8.75 14.28 -2.68
C LEU A 154 7.81 15.40 -3.13
N SER A 155 7.70 15.60 -4.45
CA SER A 155 6.61 16.42 -4.98
C SER A 155 5.25 15.75 -4.75
N ASN A 156 4.16 16.49 -4.92
CA ASN A 156 2.81 15.93 -4.83
C ASN A 156 2.63 14.75 -5.81
N GLN A 157 3.11 14.91 -7.06
CA GLN A 157 3.02 13.84 -8.06
C GLN A 157 3.85 12.60 -7.70
N GLN A 158 5.03 12.80 -7.09
CA GLN A 158 5.85 11.69 -6.59
C GLN A 158 5.20 11.00 -5.40
N THR A 159 4.51 11.75 -4.55
CA THR A 159 3.74 11.22 -3.41
C THR A 159 2.54 10.40 -3.90
N ASP A 160 1.76 10.94 -4.84
CA ASP A 160 0.64 10.25 -5.47
C ASP A 160 1.09 8.94 -6.13
N TRP A 161 2.19 9.02 -6.89
CA TRP A 161 2.82 7.85 -7.49
C TRP A 161 3.24 6.83 -6.42
N ALA A 162 3.89 7.24 -5.34
CA ALA A 162 4.36 6.32 -4.31
C ALA A 162 3.20 5.59 -3.61
N ILE A 163 2.08 6.28 -3.35
CA ILE A 163 0.86 5.70 -2.78
C ILE A 163 0.24 4.70 -3.77
N ALA A 164 -0.02 5.13 -5.01
CA ALA A 164 -0.61 4.29 -6.05
C ALA A 164 0.24 3.05 -6.39
N ASN A 165 1.57 3.23 -6.45
CA ASN A 165 2.52 2.14 -6.67
C ASN A 165 2.52 1.15 -5.49
N SER A 166 2.46 1.64 -4.25
CA SER A 166 2.37 0.78 -3.06
C SER A 166 1.07 -0.01 -3.04
N MET A 167 -0.08 0.62 -3.33
CA MET A 167 -1.37 -0.06 -3.47
C MET A 167 -1.34 -1.13 -4.58
N SER A 168 -0.75 -0.80 -5.74
CA SER A 168 -0.62 -1.75 -6.86
C SER A 168 0.22 -2.96 -6.50
N TRP A 169 1.37 -2.76 -5.83
CA TRP A 169 2.20 -3.86 -5.34
C TRP A 169 1.48 -4.70 -4.28
N CYS A 170 0.80 -4.06 -3.32
CA CYS A 170 0.01 -4.76 -2.31
C CYS A 170 -1.06 -5.64 -2.98
N LYS A 171 -1.85 -5.07 -3.91
CA LYS A 171 -2.85 -5.80 -4.69
C LYS A 171 -2.22 -7.01 -5.39
N SER A 172 -1.20 -6.79 -6.21
CA SER A 172 -0.56 -7.85 -6.99
C SER A 172 0.05 -8.95 -6.12
N LEU A 173 0.66 -8.60 -4.99
CA LEU A 173 1.25 -9.58 -4.08
C LEU A 173 0.20 -10.38 -3.32
N ILE A 174 -0.90 -9.75 -2.88
CA ILE A 174 -1.98 -10.45 -2.15
C ILE A 174 -2.74 -11.40 -3.10
N GLU A 175 -2.98 -11.01 -4.34
CA GLU A 175 -3.69 -11.84 -5.33
C GLU A 175 -2.95 -13.12 -5.73
N ARG A 176 -1.64 -13.21 -5.44
CA ARG A 176 -0.81 -14.40 -5.71
C ARG A 176 -0.82 -15.42 -4.56
N LEU A 177 -1.45 -15.11 -3.42
CA LEU A 177 -1.45 -15.99 -2.24
C LEU A 177 -2.19 -17.29 -2.48
#